data_AF-A0AA97D1Y6-F1
#
_entry.id   AF-A0AA97D1Y6-F1
#
_cell.length_a   1.000
_cell.length_b   1.000
_cell.length_c   1.000
_cell.angle_alpha   90.00
_cell.angle_beta   90.00
_cell.angle_gamma   90.00
#
_symmetry.space_group_name_H-M   'P 1'
#
loop_
_entity.id
_entity.type
_entity.pdbx_description
1 polymer ?
#
loop_
_entity_poly.entity_id
_entity_poly.type
_entity_poly.pdbx_seq_one_letter_code
_entity_poly.pdbx_strand_id
1 'polypeptide(L)' 'MPTVVNCPTCKAKVVWSEQSPHRPFCSKRCQLIDLGEWSFENNKISSPISNANELNQDMIEDIEAMLAKNDDSFFKE' A
#
# COMPACT_ATOMS: atom_id res chain seq x y z
N MET A 1 21.31 14.23 17.13
CA MET A 1 21.73 12.99 16.46
C MET A 1 20.70 12.65 15.40
N PRO A 2 21.08 12.23 14.18
CA PRO A 2 20.13 11.87 13.14
C PRO A 2 19.42 10.56 13.50
N THR A 3 18.13 10.46 13.17
CA THR A 3 17.33 9.24 13.38
C THR A 3 17.90 8.11 12.53
N VAL A 4 18.04 6.90 13.08
CA VAL A 4 18.51 5.72 12.35
C VAL A 4 17.43 4.65 12.40
N VAL A 5 17.05 4.12 11.24
CA VAL A 5 16.03 3.07 11.10
C VAL A 5 16.65 1.79 10.51
N ASN A 6 15.93 0.67 10.60
CA ASN A 6 16.34 -0.57 9.93
C ASN A 6 15.63 -0.66 8.57
N CYS A 7 16.37 -1.02 7.52
CA CYS A 7 15.82 -1.36 6.22
C CYS A 7 14.80 -2.50 6.38
N PRO A 8 13.54 -2.36 5.92
CA PRO A 8 12.53 -3.41 6.07
C PRO A 8 12.92 -4.73 5.42
N THR A 9 13.60 -4.67 4.26
CA THR A 9 13.97 -5.83 3.44
C THR A 9 15.16 -6.61 3.98
N CYS A 10 16.26 -5.94 4.33
CA CYS A 10 17.53 -6.60 4.68
C CYS A 10 18.05 -6.26 6.08
N LYS A 11 17.31 -5.44 6.84
CA LYS A 11 17.62 -5.00 8.22
C LYS A 11 18.89 -4.16 8.40
N ALA A 12 19.56 -3.76 7.32
CA ALA A 12 20.67 -2.81 7.38
C ALA A 12 20.27 -1.46 8.03
N LYS A 13 21.18 -0.82 8.76
CA LYS A 13 20.96 0.50 9.36
C LYS A 13 20.94 1.59 8.29
N VAL A 14 19.93 2.46 8.33
CA VAL A 14 19.75 3.58 7.40
C VAL A 14 19.61 4.87 8.20
N VAL A 15 20.48 5.84 7.93
CA VAL A 15 20.38 7.18 8.52
C VAL A 15 19.24 7.93 7.82
N TRP A 16 18.34 8.52 8.60
CA TRP A 16 17.22 9.32 8.10
C TRP A 16 17.71 10.72 7.72
N SER A 17 18.29 10.83 6.52
CA SER A 17 18.77 12.07 5.93
C SER A 17 18.64 12.04 4.40
N GLU A 18 18.87 13.17 3.74
CA GLU A 18 18.84 13.28 2.28
C GLU A 18 19.89 12.40 1.58
N GLN A 19 20.99 12.07 2.27
CA GLN A 19 22.04 11.16 1.80
C GLN A 19 21.54 9.72 1.59
N SER A 20 20.41 9.37 2.21
CA SER A 20 19.70 8.10 2.01
C SER A 20 18.49 8.34 1.09
N PRO A 21 18.64 8.39 -0.24
CA PRO A 21 17.57 8.76 -1.15
C PRO A 21 16.42 7.75 -1.19
N HIS A 22 16.68 6.50 -0.80
CA HIS A 22 15.69 5.42 -0.80
C HIS A 22 15.15 5.09 0.59
N ARG A 23 15.38 5.95 1.59
CA ARG A 23 14.86 5.75 2.96
C ARG A 23 13.34 5.40 2.93
N PRO A 24 12.87 4.40 3.70
CA PRO A 24 13.58 3.68 4.76
C PRO A 24 14.50 2.54 4.28
N PHE A 25 14.61 2.29 2.97
CA PHE A 25 15.43 1.24 2.40
C PHE A 25 16.90 1.67 2.25
N CYS A 26 17.83 0.73 2.37
CA CYS A 26 19.25 1.00 2.20
C CYS A 26 19.68 1.18 0.73
N SER A 27 18.84 0.78 -0.23
CA SER A 27 19.11 0.90 -1.67
C SER A 27 17.83 0.78 -2.50
N LYS A 28 17.90 1.19 -3.78
CA LYS A 28 16.81 1.02 -4.74
C LYS A 28 16.40 -0.46 -4.90
N ARG A 29 17.35 -1.39 -4.82
CA ARG A 29 17.08 -2.83 -4.89
C ARG A 29 16.15 -3.29 -3.76
N CYS A 30 16.41 -2.87 -2.53
CA CYS A 30 15.57 -3.26 -1.39
C CYS A 30 14.15 -2.70 -1.52
N GLN A 31 14.01 -1.45 -1.99
CA GLN A 31 12.70 -0.86 -2.29
C GLN A 31 11.91 -1.68 -3.32
N LEU A 32 12.57 -2.13 -4.40
CA LEU A 32 11.90 -2.90 -5.46
C LEU A 32 11.54 -4.33 -5.00
N ILE A 33 12.37 -4.96 -4.17
CA ILE A 33 12.03 -6.26 -3.56
C ILE A 33 10.76 -6.12 -2.72
N ASP A 34 10.70 -5.11 -1.84
CA ASP A 34 9.52 -4.87 -1.00
C ASP A 34 8.25 -4.67 -1.83
N LEU A 35 8.34 -3.86 -2.90
CA LEU A 35 7.26 -3.69 -3.86
C LEU A 35 6.84 -5.03 -4.51
N GLY A 36 7.82 -5.87 -4.87
CA GLY A 36 7.59 -7.22 -5.38
C GLY A 36 6.81 -8.09 -4.39
N GLU A 37 7.21 -8.13 -3.12
CA GLU A 37 6.54 -8.91 -2.07
C GLU A 37 5.07 -8.51 -1.89
N TRP A 38 4.73 -7.24 -2.05
CA TRP A 38 3.34 -6.79 -2.07
C TRP A 38 2.59 -7.23 -3.33
N SER A 39 3.22 -7.11 -4.50
CA SER A 39 2.60 -7.55 -5.77
C SER A 39 2.35 -9.05 -5.84
N PHE A 40 3.16 -9.85 -5.14
CA PHE A 40 3.01 -11.31 -5.04
C PHE A 40 2.20 -11.76 -3.81
N GLU A 41 1.55 -10.83 -3.09
CA GLU A 41 0.72 -11.11 -1.90
C GLU A 41 1.46 -11.82 -0.74
N ASN A 42 2.80 -11.79 -0.73
CA ASN A 42 3.59 -12.34 0.36
C ASN A 42 3.47 -11.46 1.63
N ASN A 43 3.30 -10.15 1.45
CA ASN A 43 2.94 -9.23 2.51
C ASN A 43 1.41 -9.15 2.62
N LYS A 44 0.88 -9.58 3.77
CA LYS A 44 -0.55 -9.55 4.07
C LYS A 44 -0.83 -9.07 5.48
N ILE A 45 -1.94 -8.38 5.66
CA ILE A 45 -2.42 -7.94 6.97
C ILE A 45 -3.46 -8.95 7.44
N SER A 46 -3.16 -9.72 8.48
CA SER A 46 -4.14 -10.59 9.11
C SER A 46 -4.96 -9.78 10.12
N SER A 47 -5.92 -8.99 9.66
CA SER A 47 -6.96 -8.48 10.54
C SER A 47 -8.18 -9.39 10.46
N PRO A 48 -8.79 -9.76 11.59
CA PRO A 48 -10.14 -10.32 11.55
C PRO A 48 -11.04 -9.31 10.85
N ILE A 49 -11.96 -9.78 10.00
CA ILE A 49 -12.94 -8.91 9.37
C ILE A 49 -13.95 -8.52 10.45
N SER A 50 -13.65 -7.48 11.22
CA SER A 50 -14.64 -6.78 12.01
C SER A 50 -15.59 -6.11 11.01
N ASN A 51 -16.83 -6.64 10.92
CA ASN A 51 -17.92 -6.21 10.03
C ASN A 51 -18.00 -6.92 8.66
N ALA A 52 -17.73 -8.22 8.60
CA ALA A 52 -18.00 -9.02 7.39
C ALA A 52 -19.50 -9.06 6.99
N ASN A 53 -20.40 -8.49 7.80
CA ASN A 53 -21.85 -8.63 7.67
C ASN A 53 -22.61 -7.29 7.56
N GLU A 54 -21.93 -6.19 7.25
CA GLU A 54 -22.57 -4.86 7.08
C GLU A 54 -22.57 -4.35 5.62
N LEU A 55 -22.51 -5.26 4.66
CA LEU A 55 -22.86 -4.94 3.27
C LEU A 55 -24.26 -5.50 3.02
N ASN A 56 -25.29 -4.69 3.29
CA ASN A 56 -26.65 -5.05 2.93
C ASN A 56 -26.89 -4.79 1.42
N GLN A 57 -27.91 -5.44 0.88
CA GLN A 57 -28.24 -5.35 -0.55
C GLN A 57 -28.49 -3.90 -1.00
N ASP A 58 -29.12 -3.11 -0.14
CA ASP A 58 -29.48 -1.72 -0.41
C ASP A 58 -28.23 -0.82 -0.58
N MET A 59 -27.20 -1.03 0.23
CA MET A 59 -25.92 -0.31 0.10
C MET A 59 -25.18 -0.67 -1.18
N ILE A 60 -25.29 -1.91 -1.65
CA ILE A 60 -24.68 -2.34 -2.91
C ILE A 60 -25.36 -1.65 -4.09
N GLU A 61 -26.70 -1.59 -4.08
CA GLU A 61 -27.50 -0.91 -5.11
C GLU A 61 -27.21 0.59 -5.19
N ASP A 62 -27.03 1.26 -4.05
CA ASP A 62 -26.66 2.67 -3.99
C ASP A 62 -25.26 2.93 -4.57
N ILE A 63 -24.28 2.05 -4.27
CA ILE A 63 -22.92 2.15 -4.83
C ILE A 63 -22.96 1.95 -6.35
N GLU A 64 -23.70 0.95 -6.84
CA GLU A 64 -23.86 0.70 -8.28
C GLU A 64 -24.53 1.89 -8.99
N ALA A 65 -25.56 2.48 -8.38
CA ALA A 65 -26.23 3.66 -8.92
C ALA A 65 -25.33 4.91 -8.93
N MET A 66 -24.39 5.02 -7.99
CA MET A 66 -23.37 6.09 -7.97
C MET A 66 -22.30 5.86 -9.04
N LEU A 67 -21.82 4.62 -9.20
CA LEU A 67 -20.82 4.27 -10.21
C LEU A 67 -21.38 4.40 -11.62
N ALA A 68 -22.62 4.01 -11.86
CA ALA A 68 -23.28 4.14 -13.17
C ALA A 68 -23.50 5.61 -13.60
N LYS A 69 -23.41 6.56 -12.66
CA LYS A 69 -23.52 8.00 -12.93
C LYS A 69 -22.17 8.68 -13.15
N ASN A 70 -21.07 8.02 -12.79
CA ASN A 70 -19.74 8.52 -13.08
C ASN A 70 -19.41 8.19 -14.54
N ASP A 71 -19.46 9.20 -15.41
CA ASP A 71 -19.05 9.08 -16.81
C ASP A 71 -17.56 8.69 -16.84
N ASP A 72 -17.21 7.66 -17.64
CA ASP A 72 -15.89 7.02 -17.80
C ASP A 72 -14.77 7.97 -18.28
N SER A 73 -15.01 9.27 -18.22
CA SER A 73 -14.05 10.36 -18.34
C SER A 73 -12.78 10.19 -17.48
N PHE A 74 -12.81 9.37 -16.43
CA PHE A 74 -11.63 9.06 -15.60
C PHE A 74 -10.52 8.28 -16.32
N PHE A 75 -10.87 7.42 -17.28
CA PHE A 75 -9.90 6.57 -18.01
C PHE A 75 -9.62 7.04 -19.45
N LYS A 76 -10.15 8.20 -19.84
CA LYS A 76 -9.90 8.78 -21.18
C LYS A 76 -8.69 9.71 -21.12
N GLU A 77 -7.50 9.12 -21.26
CA GLU A 77 -6.31 9.69 -21.90
C GLU A 77 -5.51 8.59 -22.61
#